data_AF-A0A968MQG8-F1
#
_entry.id   AF-A0A968MQG8-F1
#
_cell.length_a   1.000
_cell.length_b   1.000
_cell.length_c   1.000
_cell.angle_alpha   90.00
_cell.angle_beta   90.00
_cell.angle_gamma   90.00
#
_symmetry.space_group_name_H-M   'P 1'
#
loop_
_entity.id
_entity.type
_entity.pdbx_description
1 polymer ?
#
loop_
_entity_poly.entity_id
_entity_poly.type
_entity_poly.pdbx_seq_one_letter_code
_entity_poly.pdbx_strand_id
1 'polypeptide(L)'
;MYIFLFELAIIFVGILYFKKGNVYLNSLVTSALFVLGFSVVIFNPYPARHFGEFIVFSYLILAVLTNLISLRWLKVLYLVSAIYLLNNFAGDAYIIYKKYKNTSYDKLTTQIDQAIPDKTVVVSLLEFWFPLKENVNYNQYTRWIDSPFSDLDELLNSNTVQYVVISDYMVSGITGTSGRKKYVPEKDKIFYNKVTQLTIKMGTLVKEIPTDNYGIIKIWKIGN
;
A
#
# COMPACT_ATOMS: atom_id res chain seq x y z
N MET A 1 -6.41 12.04 -11.38
CA MET A 1 -7.39 12.42 -12.43
C MET A 1 -6.73 12.59 -13.79
N TYR A 2 -5.68 13.39 -13.93
CA TYR A 2 -4.96 13.56 -15.20
C TYR A 2 -4.46 12.24 -15.82
N ILE A 3 -3.80 11.38 -15.03
CA ILE A 3 -3.34 10.05 -15.45
C ILE A 3 -4.48 9.23 -16.05
N PHE A 4 -5.61 9.13 -15.33
CA PHE A 4 -6.80 8.39 -15.77
C PHE A 4 -7.37 8.92 -17.09
N LEU A 5 -7.43 10.25 -17.27
CA LEU A 5 -7.90 10.86 -18.51
C LEU A 5 -6.97 10.56 -19.69
N PHE A 6 -5.64 10.56 -19.46
CA PHE A 6 -4.69 10.14 -20.47
C PHE A 6 -4.91 8.69 -20.89
N GLU A 7 -5.03 7.76 -19.94
CA GLU A 7 -5.26 6.34 -20.26
C GLU A 7 -6.55 6.13 -21.06
N LEU A 8 -7.64 6.79 -20.66
CA LEU A 8 -8.91 6.76 -21.41
C LEU A 8 -8.76 7.34 -22.83
N ALA A 9 -8.01 8.43 -22.98
CA ALA A 9 -7.77 9.03 -24.28
C ALA A 9 -7.00 8.09 -25.21
N ILE A 10 -5.99 7.38 -24.71
CA ILE A 10 -5.23 6.39 -25.50
C ILE A 10 -6.12 5.25 -25.98
N ILE A 11 -6.98 4.71 -25.10
CA ILE A 11 -7.94 3.67 -25.48
C ILE A 11 -8.93 4.20 -26.50
N PHE A 12 -9.46 5.41 -26.29
CA PHE A 12 -10.38 6.03 -27.24
C PHE A 12 -9.74 6.23 -28.62
N VAL A 13 -8.49 6.70 -28.68
CA VAL A 13 -7.74 6.77 -29.95
C VAL A 13 -7.53 5.38 -30.54
N GLY A 14 -7.24 4.36 -29.73
CA GLY A 14 -7.21 2.96 -30.15
C GLY A 14 -8.51 2.51 -30.83
N ILE A 15 -9.66 2.84 -30.23
CA ILE A 15 -11.00 2.56 -30.79
C ILE A 15 -11.20 3.24 -32.15
N LEU A 16 -10.74 4.49 -32.33
CA LEU A 16 -10.86 5.19 -33.61
C LEU A 16 -10.09 4.49 -34.74
N TYR A 17 -9.02 3.77 -34.41
CA TYR A 17 -8.20 3.01 -35.36
C TYR A 17 -8.62 1.53 -35.46
N PHE A 18 -9.63 1.10 -34.68
CA PHE A 18 -10.17 -0.25 -34.67
C PHE A 18 -10.71 -0.70 -36.04
N LYS A 19 -11.28 0.26 -36.79
CA LYS A 19 -11.82 0.06 -38.14
C LYS A 19 -10.77 -0.19 -39.22
N LYS A 20 -9.47 -0.02 -38.92
CA LYS A 20 -8.39 -0.23 -39.89
C LYS A 20 -7.89 -1.69 -39.98
N GLY A 21 -8.55 -2.63 -39.28
CA GLY A 21 -8.30 -4.06 -39.42
C GLY A 21 -7.03 -4.59 -38.74
N ASN A 22 -6.40 -3.81 -37.86
CA ASN A 22 -5.25 -4.29 -37.09
C ASN A 22 -5.76 -5.17 -35.92
N VAL A 23 -5.69 -6.50 -36.11
CA VAL A 23 -6.17 -7.49 -35.14
C VAL A 23 -5.52 -7.30 -33.77
N TYR A 24 -4.22 -6.99 -33.71
CA TYR A 24 -3.51 -6.78 -32.44
C TYR A 24 -4.02 -5.57 -31.67
N LEU A 25 -4.21 -4.42 -32.35
CA LEU A 25 -4.78 -3.23 -31.72
C LEU A 25 -6.19 -3.52 -31.18
N ASN A 26 -6.99 -4.24 -31.97
CA ASN A 26 -8.36 -4.58 -31.61
C ASN A 26 -8.40 -5.46 -30.36
N SER A 27 -7.58 -6.51 -30.31
CA SER A 27 -7.45 -7.38 -29.14
C SER A 27 -7.00 -6.62 -27.89
N LEU A 28 -6.04 -5.69 -28.02
CA LEU A 28 -5.56 -4.88 -26.90
C LEU A 28 -6.64 -3.93 -26.37
N VAL A 29 -7.33 -3.22 -27.26
CA VAL A 29 -8.43 -2.31 -26.90
C VAL A 29 -9.57 -3.07 -26.23
N THR A 30 -10.00 -4.20 -26.80
CA THR A 30 -11.04 -5.05 -26.22
C THR A 30 -10.63 -5.59 -24.85
N SER A 31 -9.38 -6.04 -24.70
CA SER A 31 -8.86 -6.52 -23.40
C SER A 31 -8.81 -5.40 -22.36
N ALA A 32 -8.38 -4.19 -22.75
CA ALA A 32 -8.34 -3.03 -21.86
C ALA A 32 -9.74 -2.66 -21.34
N LEU A 33 -10.73 -2.63 -22.25
CA LEU A 33 -12.13 -2.36 -21.90
C LEU A 33 -12.74 -3.47 -21.04
N PHE A 34 -12.42 -4.74 -21.34
CA PHE A 34 -12.86 -5.87 -20.53
C PHE A 34 -12.29 -5.79 -19.12
N VAL A 35 -10.98 -5.58 -18.96
CA VAL A 35 -10.34 -5.45 -17.63
C VAL A 35 -10.90 -4.26 -16.87
N LEU A 36 -11.06 -3.10 -17.51
CA LEU A 36 -11.67 -1.93 -16.87
C LEU A 36 -13.11 -2.23 -16.42
N GLY A 37 -13.94 -2.76 -17.32
CA GLY A 37 -15.34 -3.06 -17.04
C GLY A 37 -15.50 -4.13 -15.96
N PHE A 38 -14.76 -5.22 -16.07
CA PHE A 38 -14.74 -6.31 -15.09
C PHE A 38 -14.31 -5.79 -13.72
N SER A 39 -13.22 -5.03 -13.66
CA SER A 39 -12.69 -4.54 -12.38
C SER A 39 -13.62 -3.51 -11.73
N VAL A 40 -14.33 -2.68 -12.50
CA VAL A 40 -15.33 -1.74 -11.97
C VAL A 40 -16.58 -2.46 -11.45
N VAL A 41 -17.05 -3.50 -12.16
CA VAL A 41 -18.27 -4.23 -11.79
C VAL A 41 -18.05 -5.18 -10.61
N ILE A 42 -16.94 -5.93 -10.62
CA ILE A 42 -16.67 -6.97 -9.62
C ILE A 42 -16.05 -6.40 -8.35
N PHE A 43 -15.12 -5.45 -8.49
CA PHE A 43 -14.46 -4.85 -7.34
C PHE A 43 -15.05 -3.46 -7.08
N ASN A 44 -16.20 -3.40 -6.42
CA ASN A 44 -16.80 -2.14 -5.97
C ASN A 44 -16.68 -2.02 -4.43
N PRO A 45 -15.92 -1.03 -3.90
CA PRO A 45 -15.23 0.06 -4.61
C PRO A 45 -13.96 -0.37 -5.33
N TYR A 46 -13.70 0.26 -6.49
CA TYR A 46 -12.56 -0.05 -7.38
C TYR A 46 -11.21 0.10 -6.64
N PRO A 47 -10.47 -1.01 -6.41
CA PRO A 47 -9.19 -0.94 -5.75
C PRO A 47 -8.15 -0.33 -6.68
N ALA A 48 -7.49 0.74 -6.24
CA ALA A 48 -6.49 1.45 -7.03
C ALA A 48 -5.34 0.57 -7.56
N ARG A 49 -5.07 -0.58 -6.94
CA ARG A 49 -4.05 -1.54 -7.42
C ARG A 49 -4.36 -2.11 -8.81
N HIS A 50 -5.64 -2.30 -9.15
CA HIS A 50 -6.03 -2.81 -10.48
C HIS A 50 -5.91 -1.75 -11.57
N PHE A 51 -5.71 -0.48 -11.20
CA PHE A 51 -5.38 0.58 -12.16
C PHE A 51 -4.03 0.32 -12.86
N GLY A 52 -3.11 -0.40 -12.22
CA GLY A 52 -1.85 -0.78 -12.86
C GLY A 52 -2.06 -1.65 -14.10
N GLU A 53 -3.02 -2.57 -14.08
CA GLU A 53 -3.37 -3.42 -15.22
C GLU A 53 -3.85 -2.56 -16.40
N PHE A 54 -4.64 -1.53 -16.12
CA PHE A 54 -5.14 -0.59 -17.12
C PHE A 54 -4.04 0.24 -17.78
N ILE A 55 -3.05 0.68 -17.01
CA ILE A 55 -1.85 1.39 -17.51
C ILE A 55 -1.02 0.50 -18.45
N VAL A 56 -0.92 -0.81 -18.17
CA VAL A 56 -0.18 -1.72 -19.06
C VAL A 56 -0.83 -1.78 -20.44
N PHE A 57 -2.15 -1.94 -20.49
CA PHE A 57 -2.86 -1.99 -21.77
C PHE A 57 -2.78 -0.68 -22.55
N SER A 58 -2.87 0.47 -21.89
CA SER A 58 -2.76 1.77 -22.57
C SER A 58 -1.37 1.96 -23.20
N TYR A 59 -0.28 1.55 -22.53
CA TYR A 59 1.05 1.59 -23.13
C TYR A 59 1.20 0.65 -24.33
N LEU A 60 0.62 -0.54 -24.28
CA LEU A 60 0.63 -1.46 -25.43
C LEU A 60 -0.14 -0.88 -26.62
N ILE A 61 -1.32 -0.28 -26.36
CA ILE A 61 -2.10 0.42 -27.39
C ILE A 61 -1.29 1.58 -27.97
N LEU A 62 -0.68 2.40 -27.11
CA LEU A 62 0.18 3.52 -27.51
C LEU A 62 1.31 3.04 -28.43
N ALA A 63 2.00 1.95 -28.07
CA ALA A 63 3.07 1.37 -28.86
C ALA A 63 2.59 0.95 -30.25
N VAL A 64 1.45 0.26 -30.35
CA VAL A 64 0.89 -0.15 -31.66
C VAL A 64 0.46 1.07 -32.48
N LEU A 65 -0.12 2.09 -31.84
CA LEU A 65 -0.56 3.32 -32.49
C LEU A 65 0.60 4.08 -33.16
N THR A 66 1.84 3.95 -32.67
CA THR A 66 3.01 4.59 -33.30
C THR A 66 3.23 4.18 -34.76
N ASN A 67 2.79 2.97 -35.14
CA ASN A 67 2.92 2.43 -36.49
C ASN A 67 1.71 2.72 -37.39
N LEU A 68 0.61 3.23 -36.85
CA LEU A 68 -0.68 3.37 -37.56
C LEU A 68 -1.10 4.83 -37.78
N ILE A 69 -0.54 5.74 -36.98
CA ILE A 69 -0.88 7.16 -36.98
C ILE A 69 0.07 7.93 -37.92
N SER A 70 -0.45 8.97 -38.58
CA SER A 70 0.40 9.82 -39.43
C SER A 70 1.44 10.60 -38.62
N LEU A 71 2.57 10.94 -39.24
CA LEU A 71 3.70 11.60 -38.57
C LEU A 71 3.30 12.88 -37.80
N ARG A 72 2.35 13.67 -38.32
CA ARG A 72 1.84 14.88 -37.64
C ARG A 72 1.20 14.52 -36.30
N TRP A 73 0.31 13.54 -36.29
CA TRP A 73 -0.42 13.12 -35.09
C TRP A 73 0.47 12.31 -34.14
N LEU A 74 1.47 11.60 -34.67
CA LEU A 74 2.48 10.92 -33.86
C LEU A 74 3.30 11.91 -33.01
N LYS A 75 3.69 13.06 -33.58
CA LYS A 75 4.38 14.13 -32.83
C LYS A 75 3.52 14.66 -31.67
N VAL A 76 2.22 14.85 -31.92
CA VAL A 76 1.27 15.28 -30.88
C VAL A 76 1.16 14.21 -29.79
N LEU A 77 1.03 12.94 -30.18
CA LEU A 77 0.95 11.82 -29.25
C LEU A 77 2.20 11.71 -28.36
N TYR A 78 3.40 11.87 -28.93
CA TYR A 78 4.64 11.90 -28.16
C TYR A 78 4.72 13.09 -27.22
N LEU A 79 4.31 14.28 -27.65
CA LEU A 79 4.29 15.45 -26.76
C LEU A 79 3.37 15.22 -25.56
N VAL A 80 2.15 14.74 -25.79
CA VAL A 80 1.20 14.46 -24.70
C VAL A 80 1.72 13.35 -23.79
N SER A 81 2.32 12.30 -24.35
CA SER A 81 2.93 11.20 -23.57
C SER A 81 4.12 11.69 -22.74
N ALA A 82 4.94 12.59 -23.27
CA ALA A 82 6.05 13.20 -22.54
C ALA A 82 5.56 14.07 -21.37
N ILE A 83 4.53 14.89 -21.57
CA ILE A 83 3.91 15.68 -20.49
C ILE A 83 3.34 14.73 -19.42
N TYR A 84 2.69 13.64 -19.83
CA TYR A 84 2.22 12.61 -18.92
C TYR A 84 3.33 12.01 -18.06
N LEU A 85 4.45 11.60 -18.68
CA LEU A 85 5.60 11.05 -17.97
C LEU A 85 6.22 12.06 -17.01
N LEU A 86 6.40 13.31 -17.44
CA LEU A 86 6.93 14.39 -16.60
C LEU A 86 6.01 14.69 -15.42
N ASN A 87 4.70 14.67 -15.61
CA ASN A 87 3.74 14.87 -14.53
C ASN A 87 3.81 13.74 -13.49
N ASN A 88 3.94 12.49 -13.94
CA ASN A 88 4.11 11.34 -13.04
C ASN A 88 5.43 11.44 -12.27
N PHE A 89 6.53 11.71 -12.97
CA PHE A 89 7.85 11.90 -12.36
C PHE A 89 7.85 13.03 -11.34
N ALA A 90 7.21 14.16 -11.63
CA ALA A 90 7.05 15.26 -10.69
C ALA A 90 6.23 14.86 -9.45
N GLY A 91 5.18 14.05 -9.63
CA GLY A 91 4.39 13.47 -8.54
C GLY A 91 5.23 12.56 -7.64
N ASP A 92 6.00 11.65 -8.23
CA ASP A 92 6.89 10.75 -7.49
C ASP A 92 7.99 11.52 -6.77
N ALA A 93 8.65 12.47 -7.45
CA ALA A 93 9.66 13.34 -6.85
C ALA A 93 9.09 14.15 -5.68
N TYR A 94 7.86 14.67 -5.81
CA TYR A 94 7.17 15.38 -4.73
C TYR A 94 6.88 14.46 -3.53
N ILE A 95 6.43 13.22 -3.77
CA ILE A 95 6.18 12.23 -2.73
C ILE A 95 7.49 11.87 -2.01
N ILE A 96 8.57 11.63 -2.77
CA ILE A 96 9.90 11.34 -2.23
C ILE A 96 10.38 12.52 -1.39
N TYR A 97 10.31 13.75 -1.92
CA TYR A 97 10.70 14.96 -1.21
C TYR A 97 9.95 15.13 0.11
N LYS A 98 8.63 14.90 0.13
CA LYS A 98 7.83 14.94 1.36
C LYS A 98 8.21 13.85 2.36
N LYS A 99 8.47 12.63 1.88
CA LYS A 99 8.79 11.47 2.72
C LYS A 99 10.24 11.40 3.15
N TYR A 100 11.15 12.17 2.53
CA TYR A 100 12.58 12.17 2.85
C TYR A 100 12.85 12.52 4.32
N LYS A 101 11.96 13.32 4.94
CA LYS A 101 12.05 13.67 6.36
C LYS A 101 11.43 12.64 7.30
N ASN A 102 10.70 11.64 6.79
CA ASN A 102 10.12 10.61 7.64
C ASN A 102 11.24 9.70 8.15
N THR A 103 11.07 9.18 9.37
CA THR A 103 12.01 8.19 9.88
C THR A 103 12.03 6.96 8.96
N SER A 104 13.19 6.59 8.44
CA SER A 104 13.30 5.49 7.48
C SER A 104 12.91 4.16 8.11
N TYR A 105 12.30 3.28 7.31
CA TYR A 105 11.94 1.93 7.75
C TYR A 105 13.14 1.12 8.24
N ASP A 106 14.29 1.27 7.59
CA ASP A 106 15.55 0.62 7.98
C ASP A 106 15.99 1.04 9.40
N LYS A 107 15.92 2.34 9.71
CA LYS A 107 16.21 2.88 11.04
C LYS A 107 15.22 2.39 12.10
N LEU A 108 13.93 2.26 11.75
CA LEU A 108 12.91 1.72 12.66
C LEU A 108 13.15 0.23 12.94
N THR A 109 13.35 -0.55 11.89
CA THR A 109 13.58 -2.01 11.97
C THR A 109 14.81 -2.30 12.82
N THR A 110 15.94 -1.64 12.54
CA THR A 110 17.17 -1.78 13.33
C THR A 110 16.94 -1.48 14.82
N GLN A 111 16.18 -0.42 15.13
CA GLN A 111 15.95 -0.04 16.52
C GLN A 111 15.00 -0.98 17.27
N ILE A 112 14.05 -1.60 16.56
CA ILE A 112 13.13 -2.59 17.12
C ILE A 112 13.86 -3.93 17.31
N ASP A 113 14.63 -4.37 16.31
CA ASP A 113 15.42 -5.60 16.37
C ASP A 113 16.47 -5.56 17.49
N GLN A 114 17.05 -4.39 17.78
CA GLN A 114 17.94 -4.21 18.94
C GLN A 114 17.22 -4.34 20.29
N ALA A 115 15.91 -4.14 20.34
CA ALA A 115 15.12 -4.13 21.57
C ALA A 115 14.37 -5.46 21.81
N ILE A 116 14.16 -6.25 20.77
CA ILE A 116 13.38 -7.49 20.81
C ILE A 116 14.30 -8.66 20.42
N PRO A 117 14.55 -9.63 21.33
CA PRO A 117 15.31 -10.83 21.01
C PRO A 117 14.65 -11.65 19.89
N ASP A 118 15.47 -12.38 19.13
CA ASP A 118 15.01 -13.38 18.15
C ASP A 118 14.15 -14.48 18.83
N LYS A 119 13.32 -15.17 18.04
CA LYS A 119 12.48 -16.30 18.46
C LYS A 119 11.46 -15.95 19.54
N THR A 120 10.95 -14.72 19.49
CA THR A 120 9.89 -14.26 20.38
C THR A 120 8.55 -14.15 19.65
N VAL A 121 7.46 -14.26 20.40
CA VAL A 121 6.11 -13.95 19.92
C VAL A 121 5.83 -12.47 20.11
N VAL A 122 5.64 -11.77 19.00
CA VAL A 122 5.42 -10.33 18.96
C VAL A 122 4.01 -10.04 18.45
N VAL A 123 3.30 -9.16 19.14
CA VAL A 123 2.05 -8.58 18.63
C VAL A 123 2.33 -7.15 18.19
N SER A 124 2.01 -6.81 16.94
CA SER A 124 2.22 -5.49 16.39
C SER A 124 0.98 -4.95 15.71
N LEU A 125 0.64 -3.68 15.98
CA LEU A 125 -0.34 -2.95 15.16
C LEU A 125 0.32 -2.33 13.92
N LEU A 126 1.64 -2.12 13.99
CA LEU A 126 2.39 -1.60 12.86
C LEU A 126 2.47 -2.65 11.76
N GLU A 127 2.01 -2.26 10.57
CA GLU A 127 2.18 -3.01 9.34
C GLU A 127 3.65 -2.96 8.93
N PHE A 128 4.49 -3.77 9.57
CA PHE A 128 5.82 -3.98 9.07
C PHE A 128 5.71 -4.75 7.75
N TRP A 129 6.12 -4.12 6.66
CA TRP A 129 6.24 -4.77 5.35
C TRP A 129 7.29 -5.88 5.34
N PHE A 130 8.07 -6.00 6.42
CA PHE A 130 9.03 -7.06 6.68
C PHE A 130 8.78 -7.62 8.08
N PRO A 131 8.82 -8.95 8.27
CA PRO A 131 8.72 -9.53 9.61
C PRO A 131 9.89 -9.03 10.48
N LEU A 132 9.61 -8.79 11.77
CA LEU A 132 10.66 -8.64 12.78
C LEU A 132 11.52 -9.90 12.74
N LYS A 133 12.84 -9.75 12.73
CA LYS A 133 13.80 -10.83 12.48
C LYS A 133 13.53 -12.05 13.38
N GLU A 134 13.48 -13.24 12.78
CA GLU A 134 13.28 -14.55 13.44
C GLU A 134 12.15 -14.61 14.49
N ASN A 135 11.16 -13.72 14.41
CA ASN A 135 10.07 -13.62 15.37
C ASN A 135 8.74 -14.08 14.75
N VAL A 136 7.86 -14.60 15.60
CA VAL A 136 6.47 -14.88 15.20
C VAL A 136 5.67 -13.61 15.42
N ASN A 137 5.36 -12.88 14.34
CA ASN A 137 4.64 -11.62 14.41
C ASN A 137 3.15 -11.77 14.10
N TYR A 138 2.30 -11.35 15.03
CA TYR A 138 0.85 -11.27 14.89
C TYR A 138 0.40 -9.82 14.74
N ASN A 139 -0.37 -9.54 13.70
CA ASN A 139 -0.95 -8.22 13.42
C ASN A 139 -2.41 -8.31 12.94
N GLN A 140 -3.00 -7.16 12.56
CA GLN A 140 -4.39 -7.05 12.11
C GLN A 140 -4.72 -7.79 10.79
N TYR A 141 -3.71 -8.26 10.06
CA TYR A 141 -3.83 -9.05 8.83
C TYR A 141 -3.42 -10.51 9.01
N THR A 142 -3.15 -10.95 10.25
CA THR A 142 -2.87 -12.36 10.54
C THR A 142 -3.96 -13.24 9.97
N ARG A 143 -3.56 -14.24 9.18
CA ARG A 143 -4.44 -15.32 8.75
C ARG A 143 -4.54 -16.33 9.87
N TRP A 144 -5.57 -16.21 10.70
CA TRP A 144 -5.73 -17.05 11.87
C TRP A 144 -5.86 -18.55 11.55
N ILE A 145 -6.34 -18.89 10.35
CA ILE A 145 -6.41 -20.30 9.89
C ILE A 145 -5.04 -20.98 9.79
N ASP A 146 -3.97 -20.20 9.57
CA ASP A 146 -2.60 -20.69 9.47
C ASP A 146 -1.84 -20.54 10.80
N SER A 147 -2.54 -20.11 11.86
CA SER A 147 -1.99 -19.82 13.19
C SER A 147 -2.41 -20.90 14.19
N PRO A 148 -1.61 -21.15 15.26
CA PRO A 148 -2.02 -22.01 16.36
C PRO A 148 -3.17 -21.43 17.21
N PHE A 149 -3.48 -20.15 17.03
CA PHE A 149 -4.61 -19.45 17.65
C PHE A 149 -5.71 -19.18 16.63
N SER A 150 -6.97 -19.34 17.03
CA SER A 150 -8.17 -19.10 16.23
C SER A 150 -8.49 -17.62 16.03
N ASP A 151 -8.10 -16.77 16.98
CA ASP A 151 -8.26 -15.31 16.89
C ASP A 151 -7.28 -14.55 17.81
N LEU A 152 -7.40 -13.22 17.80
CA LEU A 152 -6.60 -12.33 18.64
C LEU A 152 -6.85 -12.54 20.14
N ASP A 153 -8.08 -12.84 20.55
CA ASP A 153 -8.40 -12.99 21.97
C ASP A 153 -7.77 -14.26 22.54
N GLU A 154 -7.80 -15.36 21.78
CA GLU A 154 -7.10 -16.59 22.15
C GLU A 154 -5.59 -16.35 22.29
N LEU A 155 -4.98 -15.66 21.32
CA LEU A 155 -3.56 -15.28 21.38
C LEU A 155 -3.25 -14.47 22.64
N LEU A 156 -3.99 -13.38 22.90
CA LEU A 156 -3.72 -12.48 24.03
C LEU A 156 -3.96 -13.16 25.39
N ASN A 157 -4.83 -14.17 25.47
CA ASN A 157 -5.11 -14.95 26.68
C ASN A 157 -4.16 -16.14 26.88
N SER A 158 -3.41 -16.55 25.86
CA SER A 158 -2.55 -17.74 25.90
C SER A 158 -1.26 -17.58 26.72
N ASN A 159 -0.95 -16.38 27.21
CA ASN A 159 0.33 -16.01 27.83
C ASN A 159 1.57 -16.26 26.94
N THR A 160 1.40 -16.51 25.64
CA THR A 160 2.52 -16.75 24.71
C THR A 160 3.15 -15.46 24.20
N VAL A 161 2.41 -14.35 24.19
CA VAL A 161 2.90 -13.04 23.74
C VAL A 161 4.02 -12.56 24.66
N GLN A 162 5.19 -12.29 24.09
CA GLN A 162 6.37 -11.84 24.83
C GLN A 162 6.64 -10.35 24.62
N TYR A 163 6.34 -9.82 23.44
CA TYR A 163 6.54 -8.41 23.12
C TYR A 163 5.35 -7.82 22.40
N VAL A 164 5.15 -6.52 22.61
CA VAL A 164 4.15 -5.73 21.92
C VAL A 164 4.81 -4.49 21.33
N VAL A 165 4.55 -4.24 20.04
CA VAL A 165 5.02 -3.02 19.34
C VAL A 165 3.82 -2.23 18.84
N ILE A 166 3.58 -1.07 19.45
CA ILE A 166 2.41 -0.22 19.17
C ILE A 166 2.81 1.23 18.95
N SER A 167 2.01 1.92 18.14
CA SER A 167 2.06 3.38 17.98
C SER A 167 0.63 3.91 17.88
N ASP A 168 0.39 5.05 18.52
CA ASP A 168 -0.88 5.78 18.45
C ASP A 168 -1.18 6.33 17.04
N TYR A 169 -0.15 6.43 16.20
CA TYR A 169 -0.27 6.86 14.80
C TYR A 169 -1.36 6.09 14.03
N MET A 170 -1.45 4.77 14.20
CA MET A 170 -2.39 3.93 13.45
C MET A 170 -3.87 4.20 13.82
N VAL A 171 -4.13 4.65 15.05
CA VAL A 171 -5.47 5.00 15.53
C VAL A 171 -5.75 6.51 15.50
N SER A 172 -4.72 7.34 15.34
CA SER A 172 -4.86 8.80 15.23
C SER A 172 -5.69 9.24 14.02
N GLY A 173 -5.78 8.37 13.00
CA GLY A 173 -6.47 8.67 11.75
C GLY A 173 -5.80 9.79 10.96
N ILE A 174 -4.52 10.08 11.19
CA ILE A 174 -3.76 11.08 10.43
C ILE A 174 -2.71 10.36 9.59
N THR A 175 -2.69 10.61 8.29
CA THR A 175 -1.66 10.02 7.41
C THR A 175 -0.30 10.70 7.61
N GLY A 176 0.75 9.92 7.86
CA GLY A 176 2.11 10.43 8.04
C GLY A 176 2.75 10.99 6.76
N THR A 177 2.08 10.84 5.62
CA THR A 177 2.55 11.33 4.32
C THR A 177 1.91 12.65 3.90
N SER A 178 0.67 12.92 4.32
CA SER A 178 -0.07 14.10 3.87
C SER A 178 -0.67 14.93 5.00
N GLY A 179 -0.63 14.46 6.24
CA GLY A 179 -1.29 15.08 7.40
C GLY A 179 -2.81 15.05 7.32
N ARG A 180 -3.39 14.42 6.28
CA ARG A 180 -4.84 14.34 6.09
C ARG A 180 -5.46 13.33 7.04
N LYS A 181 -6.67 13.66 7.51
CA LYS A 181 -7.53 12.72 8.21
C LYS A 181 -7.93 11.58 7.29
N LYS A 182 -7.77 10.36 7.75
CA LYS A 182 -8.18 9.11 7.11
C LYS A 182 -9.17 8.42 8.04
N TYR A 183 -10.17 7.78 7.45
CA TYR A 183 -11.01 6.85 8.18
C TYR A 183 -10.15 5.74 8.79
N VAL A 184 -10.29 5.52 10.09
CA VAL A 184 -9.69 4.41 10.82
C VAL A 184 -10.73 3.30 10.92
N PRO A 185 -10.51 2.13 10.29
CA PRO A 185 -11.38 0.97 10.44
C PRO A 185 -11.62 0.62 11.90
N GLU A 186 -12.85 0.26 12.25
CA GLU A 186 -13.20 -0.07 13.63
C GLU A 186 -12.39 -1.26 14.16
N LYS A 187 -12.10 -2.24 13.30
CA LYS A 187 -11.24 -3.38 13.62
C LYS A 187 -9.84 -2.98 14.10
N ASP A 188 -9.27 -1.91 13.54
CA ASP A 188 -7.92 -1.43 13.89
C ASP A 188 -7.94 -0.78 15.28
N LYS A 189 -9.04 -0.07 15.60
CA LYS A 189 -9.26 0.49 16.95
C LYS A 189 -9.47 -0.62 17.98
N ILE A 190 -10.27 -1.64 17.65
CA ILE A 190 -10.50 -2.79 18.54
C ILE A 190 -9.17 -3.51 18.80
N PHE A 191 -8.38 -3.78 17.75
CA PHE A 191 -7.06 -4.38 17.87
C PHE A 191 -6.16 -3.53 18.79
N TYR A 192 -6.02 -2.24 18.50
CA TYR A 192 -5.23 -1.31 19.31
C TYR A 192 -5.65 -1.32 20.79
N ASN A 193 -6.95 -1.25 21.06
CA ASN A 193 -7.47 -1.21 22.42
C ASN A 193 -7.17 -2.50 23.18
N LYS A 194 -7.39 -3.67 22.56
CA LYS A 194 -7.09 -4.98 23.18
C LYS A 194 -5.60 -5.13 23.50
N VAL A 195 -4.74 -4.78 22.55
CA VAL A 195 -3.29 -4.84 22.73
C VAL A 195 -2.81 -3.83 23.78
N THR A 196 -3.37 -2.62 23.79
CA THR A 196 -3.07 -1.60 24.80
C THR A 196 -3.48 -2.07 26.19
N GLN A 197 -4.66 -2.69 26.34
CA GLN A 197 -5.12 -3.26 27.61
C GLN A 197 -4.17 -4.35 28.13
N LEU A 198 -3.66 -5.21 27.25
CA LEU A 198 -2.63 -6.20 27.61
C LEU A 198 -1.36 -5.51 28.13
N THR A 199 -0.86 -4.49 27.42
CA THR A 199 0.35 -3.77 27.84
C THR A 199 0.19 -3.05 29.18
N ILE A 200 -0.99 -2.49 29.47
CA ILE A 200 -1.26 -1.83 30.76
C ILE A 200 -1.29 -2.85 31.90
N LYS A 201 -1.85 -4.04 31.64
CA LYS A 201 -2.03 -5.08 32.66
C LYS A 201 -0.73 -5.85 32.97
N MET A 202 0.07 -6.14 31.95
CA MET A 202 1.17 -7.11 32.03
C MET A 202 2.48 -6.61 31.42
N GLY A 203 2.51 -5.37 30.91
CA GLY A 203 3.63 -4.85 30.15
C GLY A 203 4.63 -4.05 30.98
N THR A 204 5.91 -4.21 30.66
CA THR A 204 6.98 -3.29 31.04
C THR A 204 7.48 -2.58 29.79
N LEU A 205 7.51 -1.25 29.80
CA LEU A 205 8.01 -0.45 28.68
C LEU A 205 9.53 -0.64 28.55
N VAL A 206 9.97 -1.18 27.41
CA VAL A 206 11.38 -1.45 27.12
C VAL A 206 12.02 -0.26 26.42
N LYS A 207 11.32 0.32 25.44
CA LYS A 207 11.87 1.37 24.58
C LYS A 207 10.76 2.23 23.98
N GLU A 208 11.05 3.52 23.85
CA GLU A 208 10.28 4.45 23.03
C GLU A 208 11.16 4.92 21.87
N ILE A 209 10.62 4.88 20.67
CA ILE A 209 11.29 5.34 19.45
C ILE A 209 10.49 6.55 18.96
N PRO A 210 10.97 7.78 19.20
CA PRO A 210 10.37 8.96 18.61
C PRO A 210 10.58 8.92 17.08
N THR A 211 9.53 9.19 16.34
CA THR A 211 9.58 9.16 14.87
C THR A 211 9.07 10.45 14.26
N ASP A 212 9.58 10.75 13.07
CA ASP A 212 9.04 11.77 12.19
C ASP A 212 7.86 11.14 11.42
N ASN A 213 6.64 11.58 11.77
CA ASN A 213 5.36 11.23 11.13
C ASN A 213 4.76 9.84 11.41
N TYR A 214 5.34 9.01 12.30
CA TYR A 214 4.73 7.73 12.75
C TYR A 214 4.40 7.70 14.25
N GLY A 215 4.29 8.86 14.89
CA GLY A 215 4.04 8.98 16.32
C GLY A 215 5.22 8.50 17.16
N ILE A 216 4.94 8.03 18.37
CA ILE A 216 5.95 7.39 19.23
C ILE A 216 5.70 5.89 19.19
N ILE A 217 6.67 5.13 18.67
CA ILE A 217 6.60 3.67 18.69
C ILE A 217 7.06 3.21 20.06
N LYS A 218 6.19 2.47 20.75
CA LYS A 218 6.45 1.91 22.08
C LYS A 218 6.63 0.40 21.97
N ILE A 219 7.70 -0.09 22.58
CA ILE A 219 8.03 -1.51 22.68
C ILE A 219 7.82 -1.93 24.13
N TRP A 220 6.90 -2.85 24.35
CA TRP A 220 6.58 -3.39 25.66
C TRP A 220 6.98 -4.86 25.72
N LYS A 221 7.59 -5.28 26.83
CA LYS A 221 7.77 -6.69 27.18
C LYS A 221 6.57 -7.13 28.01
N ILE A 222 5.95 -8.25 27.69
CA ILE A 222 4.79 -8.80 28.39
C ILE A 222 5.26 -9.91 29.32
N GLY A 223 4.81 -9.84 30.58
CA GLY A 223 5.28 -10.74 31.64
C GLY A 223 6.63 -10.32 32.23
N ASN A 224 7.03 -10.97 33.33
CA ASN A 224 8.34 -10.81 33.96
C ASN A 224 9.39 -11.71 33.27
#